data_AF-A0A816BQV8-F1
#
_entry.id   AF-A0A816BQV8-F1
#
_cell.length_a   1.000
_cell.length_b   1.000
_cell.length_c   1.000
_cell.angle_alpha   90.00
_cell.angle_beta   90.00
_cell.angle_gamma   90.00
#
_symmetry.space_group_name_H-M   'P 1'
#
loop_
_entity.id
_entity.type
_entity.pdbx_description
1 polymer ?
#
loop_
_entity_poly.entity_id
_entity_poly.type
_entity_poly.pdbx_seq_one_letter_code
_entity_poly.pdbx_strand_id
1 'polypeptide(L)'
;MLFLPWSNEEKDLIHINHEETFELNKDLIQQKRSEYVHREANEFEKAFEEQTERGNDDDIDDTNIEYDQDKNEFLIYETGNNEGDIFVEMGINTRTEKVEHFNVSKMILDADYQRLMRSLNSNQRKYTLNVMKLIKDGDKQFLHYINGGAGVGKSTLIKAVYQSILRFYNSLPGSNPETIRVAICAPTGKAAALIDGMTLHSFLSLPVNQCKHKLVKLDSDVSNRIGVKLKDLQLLIIDEISMVGFTMFQQVDARLQQIMKSKAPFGGISVIVLGDFNQLRPVGDKYIFQFNNSYNALVDNPLWSLFEWFELTEIMRQKDDKTFAIALSNLAKGMMALEDINLFKSRIISAEKLDVVEDAIRVFRSNAEVDAYNAKVLSSLNTEGATANAYDFCVGDGLASVKEKC
;
A
#
# COMPACT_ATOMS: atom_id res chain seq x y z
N MET A 1 25.34 37.58 30.85
CA MET A 1 23.96 37.06 31.00
C MET A 1 23.08 37.88 30.09
N LEU A 2 22.58 37.29 29.00
CA LEU A 2 22.01 38.04 27.87
C LEU A 2 20.61 37.58 27.49
N PHE A 3 19.83 37.03 28.42
CA PHE A 3 18.36 36.95 28.31
C PHE A 3 17.78 36.90 29.73
N LEU A 4 16.91 37.86 30.06
CA LEU A 4 15.98 37.75 31.17
C LEU A 4 14.78 36.96 30.64
N PRO A 5 14.34 35.89 31.33
CA PRO A 5 13.11 35.17 30.96
C PRO A 5 11.92 36.14 30.94
N TRP A 6 11.07 36.06 29.92
CA TRP A 6 9.92 36.98 29.77
C TRP A 6 8.77 36.67 30.74
N SER A 7 8.83 35.52 31.42
CA SER A 7 7.86 35.06 32.40
C SER A 7 8.58 34.41 33.59
N ASN A 8 8.03 34.58 34.79
CA ASN A 8 8.56 33.98 36.00
C ASN A 8 7.69 32.76 36.33
N GLU A 9 8.14 31.58 35.92
CA GLU A 9 7.40 30.32 36.04
C GLU A 9 6.94 30.03 37.48
N GLU A 10 7.69 30.45 38.50
CA GLU A 10 7.29 30.30 39.91
C GLU A 10 6.09 31.18 40.29
N LYS A 11 5.97 32.37 39.69
CA LYS A 11 4.82 33.25 39.90
C LYS A 11 3.65 32.93 38.98
N ASP A 12 3.92 32.55 37.73
CA ASP A 12 2.91 32.48 36.68
C ASP A 12 2.21 31.11 36.58
N LEU A 13 2.81 30.04 37.11
CA LEU A 13 2.30 28.67 36.93
C LEU A 13 2.12 27.87 38.23
N ILE A 14 2.92 28.11 39.27
CA ILE A 14 3.01 27.16 40.41
C ILE A 14 2.00 27.46 41.53
N HIS A 15 1.60 28.72 41.72
CA HIS A 15 0.76 29.15 42.86
C HIS A 15 -0.50 29.93 42.49
N ILE A 16 -0.93 29.87 41.23
CA ILE A 16 -2.12 30.58 40.76
C ILE A 16 -3.31 29.63 40.70
N ASN A 17 -4.43 30.01 41.33
CA ASN A 17 -5.71 29.37 41.06
C ASN A 17 -6.14 29.75 39.63
N HIS A 18 -5.97 28.81 38.71
CA HIS A 18 -6.25 29.00 37.29
C HIS A 18 -7.72 29.39 37.04
N GLU A 19 -8.64 28.94 37.89
CA GLU A 19 -10.07 29.22 37.77
C GLU A 19 -10.40 30.68 38.11
N GLU A 20 -9.87 31.19 39.24
CA GLU A 20 -10.05 32.61 39.62
C GLU A 20 -9.38 33.56 38.63
N THR A 21 -8.23 33.17 38.08
CA THR A 21 -7.50 33.99 37.10
C THR A 21 -8.19 34.01 35.75
N PHE A 22 -8.84 32.90 35.37
CA PHE A 22 -9.69 32.85 34.18
C PHE A 22 -10.91 33.75 34.35
N GLU A 23 -11.63 33.67 35.49
CA GLU A 23 -12.80 34.51 35.75
C GLU A 23 -12.44 36.00 35.82
N LEU A 24 -11.30 36.37 36.43
CA LEU A 24 -10.81 37.76 36.46
C LEU A 24 -10.49 38.33 35.07
N ASN A 25 -10.10 37.49 34.12
CA ASN A 25 -9.70 37.91 32.78
C ASN A 25 -10.73 37.54 31.69
N LYS A 26 -11.89 37.02 32.08
CA LYS A 26 -12.91 36.48 31.18
C LYS A 26 -13.41 37.50 30.16
N ASP A 27 -13.68 38.72 30.61
CA ASP A 27 -14.15 39.80 29.75
C ASP A 27 -13.09 40.21 28.71
N LEU A 28 -11.83 40.26 29.13
CA LEU A 28 -10.69 40.58 28.24
C LEU A 28 -10.47 39.47 27.21
N ILE A 29 -10.61 38.21 27.64
CA ILE A 29 -10.52 37.03 26.77
C ILE A 29 -11.67 37.04 25.76
N GLN A 30 -12.91 37.31 26.17
CA GLN A 30 -14.06 37.42 25.27
C GLN A 30 -13.90 38.58 24.27
N GLN A 31 -13.40 39.74 24.71
CA GLN A 31 -13.16 40.88 23.84
C GLN A 31 -12.10 40.56 22.78
N LYS A 32 -10.97 39.98 23.17
CA LYS A 32 -9.92 39.50 22.25
C LYS A 32 -10.45 38.41 21.33
N ARG A 33 -11.25 37.47 21.84
CA ARG A 33 -11.85 36.38 21.06
C ARG A 33 -12.76 36.92 19.96
N SER A 34 -13.53 37.98 20.23
CA SER A 34 -14.40 38.62 19.23
C SER A 34 -13.64 39.30 18.07
N GLU A 35 -12.38 39.71 18.27
CA GLU A 35 -11.54 40.25 17.19
C GLU A 35 -11.07 39.17 16.21
N TYR A 36 -10.97 37.91 16.65
CA TYR A 36 -10.36 36.81 15.88
C TYR A 36 -11.36 35.71 15.46
N VAL A 37 -12.61 35.79 15.91
CA VAL A 37 -13.64 34.78 15.63
C VAL A 37 -14.67 35.32 14.64
N HIS A 38 -14.73 34.73 13.44
CA HIS A 38 -15.73 35.04 12.41
C HIS A 38 -17.10 34.43 12.74
N ARG A 39 -18.15 35.05 12.16
CA ARG A 39 -19.60 34.92 12.46
C ARG A 39 -20.16 33.51 12.72
N GLU A 40 -19.54 32.45 12.18
CA GLU A 40 -19.99 31.06 12.32
C GLU A 40 -19.87 30.50 13.74
N ALA A 41 -18.97 31.02 14.59
CA ALA A 41 -18.82 30.52 15.96
C ALA A 41 -19.90 31.02 16.94
N ASN A 42 -20.53 32.17 16.66
CA ASN A 42 -21.59 32.72 17.50
C ASN A 42 -22.90 31.92 17.40
N GLU A 43 -23.08 31.13 16.34
CA GLU A 43 -24.25 30.26 16.19
C GLU A 43 -24.10 28.96 16.99
N PHE A 44 -22.87 28.44 17.13
CA PHE A 44 -22.59 27.26 17.95
C PHE A 44 -22.73 27.52 19.45
N GLU A 45 -22.31 28.69 19.94
CA GLU A 45 -22.38 29.02 21.38
C GLU A 45 -23.83 29.27 21.82
N LYS A 46 -24.66 29.90 20.96
CA LYS A 46 -26.11 30.05 21.19
C LYS A 46 -26.86 28.71 21.22
N ALA A 47 -26.48 27.77 20.36
CA ALA A 47 -27.07 26.44 20.34
C ALA A 47 -26.71 25.62 21.59
N PHE A 48 -25.56 25.88 22.20
CA PHE A 48 -25.11 25.22 23.43
C PHE A 48 -25.85 25.75 24.66
N GLU A 49 -26.07 27.07 24.76
CA GLU A 49 -26.86 27.68 25.84
C GLU A 49 -28.34 27.22 25.82
N GLU A 50 -28.95 27.11 24.64
CA GLU A 50 -30.33 26.59 24.48
C GLU A 50 -30.49 25.10 24.83
N GLN A 51 -29.43 24.29 24.77
CA GLN A 51 -29.47 22.88 25.18
C GLN A 51 -29.41 22.71 26.71
N THR A 52 -28.68 23.58 27.41
CA THR A 52 -28.61 23.58 28.88
C THR A 52 -29.91 24.01 29.56
N GLU A 53 -30.72 24.86 28.93
CA GLU A 53 -32.02 25.28 29.49
C GLU A 53 -33.14 24.23 29.30
N ARG A 54 -32.97 23.25 28.39
CA ARG A 54 -33.99 22.24 28.07
C ARG A 54 -33.90 20.94 28.90
N GLY A 55 -32.93 20.81 29.80
CA GLY A 55 -32.71 19.60 30.61
C GLY A 55 -33.51 19.48 31.91
N ASN A 56 -34.58 20.27 32.11
CA ASN A 56 -35.28 20.33 33.41
C ASN A 56 -36.78 19.99 33.38
N ASP A 57 -37.38 19.59 32.26
CA ASP A 57 -38.79 19.15 32.25
C ASP A 57 -38.97 17.90 31.38
N ASP A 58 -39.14 16.75 32.03
CA ASP A 58 -39.61 15.49 31.44
C ASP A 58 -41.14 15.54 31.25
N ASP A 59 -41.64 15.22 30.05
CA ASP A 59 -42.84 14.38 29.82
C ASP A 59 -43.11 14.13 28.31
N ILE A 60 -42.86 12.89 27.90
CA ILE A 60 -43.47 12.00 26.86
C ILE A 60 -44.42 12.63 25.79
N ASP A 61 -44.16 12.42 24.49
CA ASP A 61 -44.95 11.54 23.57
C ASP A 61 -44.39 11.49 22.12
N ASP A 62 -44.55 10.33 21.49
CA ASP A 62 -44.12 9.93 20.14
C ASP A 62 -44.72 10.78 19.00
N THR A 63 -43.94 11.07 17.94
CA THR A 63 -44.32 10.91 16.51
C THR A 63 -43.24 11.42 15.53
N ASN A 64 -42.62 10.46 14.81
CA ASN A 64 -42.19 10.48 13.40
C ASN A 64 -41.44 11.68 12.74
N ILE A 65 -40.20 11.33 12.30
CA ILE A 65 -39.64 11.46 10.92
C ILE A 65 -38.64 12.61 10.63
N GLU A 66 -37.40 12.19 10.29
CA GLU A 66 -36.39 12.81 9.38
C GLU A 66 -35.70 14.14 9.81
N TYR A 67 -34.40 14.43 9.62
CA TYR A 67 -33.31 13.96 8.73
C TYR A 67 -31.93 14.39 9.32
N ASP A 68 -30.87 13.61 9.02
CA ASP A 68 -29.49 14.05 8.68
C ASP A 68 -28.67 14.93 9.65
N GLN A 69 -27.61 14.35 10.22
CA GLN A 69 -26.38 15.06 10.57
C GLN A 69 -25.17 14.22 10.21
N ASP A 70 -24.30 14.78 9.38
CA ASP A 70 -22.91 14.39 9.31
C ASP A 70 -22.03 15.66 9.37
N LYS A 71 -21.25 15.79 10.46
CA LYS A 71 -19.97 16.52 10.52
C LYS A 71 -19.09 15.97 11.67
N ASN A 72 -18.26 14.99 11.31
CA ASN A 72 -16.79 14.98 11.39
C ASN A 72 -16.00 15.41 12.66
N GLU A 73 -15.05 14.51 13.01
CA GLU A 73 -13.70 14.67 13.62
C GLU A 73 -13.56 14.68 15.18
N PHE A 74 -12.82 13.81 15.91
CA PHE A 74 -11.70 12.86 15.65
C PHE A 74 -11.51 11.82 16.82
N LEU A 75 -11.27 10.52 16.49
CA LEU A 75 -10.62 9.37 17.21
C LEU A 75 -10.99 9.05 18.70
N ILE A 76 -11.37 7.83 19.13
CA ILE A 76 -10.76 6.46 19.14
C ILE A 76 -11.91 5.40 19.37
N TYR A 77 -11.72 4.08 19.13
CA TYR A 77 -12.55 2.89 19.55
C TYR A 77 -13.73 2.48 18.62
N GLU A 78 -13.97 1.21 18.27
CA GLU A 78 -14.45 -0.01 18.99
C GLU A 78 -15.95 0.01 19.43
N THR A 79 -16.74 -0.89 18.81
CA THR A 79 -18.05 -1.47 19.22
C THR A 79 -19.27 -0.57 19.54
N GLY A 80 -20.39 -0.83 18.84
CA GLY A 80 -21.75 -0.82 19.46
C GLY A 80 -22.86 0.00 18.78
N ASN A 81 -23.81 -0.71 18.16
CA ASN A 81 -25.25 -0.46 17.93
C ASN A 81 -25.82 0.87 17.38
N ASN A 82 -26.67 0.66 16.35
CA ASN A 82 -27.81 1.47 15.85
C ASN A 82 -27.46 2.82 15.20
N GLU A 83 -27.95 3.23 14.03
CA GLU A 83 -29.18 2.95 13.28
C GLU A 83 -29.04 3.49 11.83
N GLY A 84 -29.64 2.79 10.85
CA GLY A 84 -30.15 3.31 9.58
C GLY A 84 -29.27 4.21 8.68
N ASP A 85 -28.60 3.61 7.69
CA ASP A 85 -28.09 4.32 6.51
C ASP A 85 -29.26 4.87 5.65
N ILE A 86 -29.70 6.10 5.98
CA ILE A 86 -30.68 6.92 5.25
C ILE A 86 -30.31 7.11 3.75
N PHE A 87 -29.05 6.92 3.38
CA PHE A 87 -28.55 7.12 2.01
C PHE A 87 -28.94 6.03 1.01
N VAL A 88 -29.31 4.82 1.47
CA VAL A 88 -29.75 3.75 0.56
C VAL A 88 -31.16 4.01 0.03
N GLU A 89 -31.99 4.75 0.78
CA GLU A 89 -33.41 4.97 0.47
C GLU A 89 -33.67 6.13 -0.52
N MET A 90 -32.69 7.02 -0.73
CA MET A 90 -32.85 8.18 -1.62
C MET A 90 -32.39 7.99 -3.09
N GLY A 91 -31.83 6.84 -3.46
CA GLY A 91 -31.45 6.59 -4.86
C GLY A 91 -30.39 7.53 -5.44
N ILE A 92 -29.65 8.25 -4.59
CA ILE A 92 -28.53 9.09 -5.02
C ILE A 92 -27.32 8.16 -5.21
N ASN A 93 -26.90 7.97 -6.46
CA ASN A 93 -25.63 7.34 -6.82
C ASN A 93 -24.45 8.17 -6.27
N THR A 94 -24.16 8.07 -4.98
CA THR A 94 -22.91 8.59 -4.45
C THR A 94 -21.80 7.62 -4.86
N ARG A 95 -21.11 7.99 -5.95
CA ARG A 95 -19.72 7.58 -6.20
C ARG A 95 -18.96 7.84 -4.90
N THR A 96 -18.86 6.85 -4.01
CA THR A 96 -17.91 6.90 -2.89
C THR A 96 -16.56 7.15 -3.51
N GLU A 97 -16.02 8.36 -3.31
CA GLU A 97 -14.68 8.69 -3.75
C GLU A 97 -13.74 7.72 -3.06
N LYS A 98 -13.28 6.69 -3.78
CA LYS A 98 -12.10 5.94 -3.34
C LYS A 98 -11.00 6.98 -3.23
N VAL A 99 -10.72 7.44 -2.01
CA VAL A 99 -9.63 8.37 -1.77
C VAL A 99 -8.37 7.64 -2.19
N GLU A 100 -7.84 7.99 -3.36
CA GLU A 100 -6.65 7.37 -3.94
C GLU A 100 -5.43 7.77 -3.10
N HIS A 101 -5.16 6.98 -2.06
CA HIS A 101 -4.02 7.13 -1.18
C HIS A 101 -2.79 6.56 -1.88
N PHE A 102 -2.00 7.42 -2.51
CA PHE A 102 -0.67 7.03 -2.98
C PHE A 102 0.27 7.03 -1.78
N ASN A 103 0.87 5.87 -1.49
CA ASN A 103 1.86 5.78 -0.42
C ASN A 103 3.19 6.33 -0.91
N VAL A 104 3.59 7.50 -0.41
CA VAL A 104 4.93 8.06 -0.65
C VAL A 104 5.83 7.58 0.49
N SER A 105 6.64 6.56 0.21
CA SER A 105 7.65 6.09 1.14
C SER A 105 8.57 7.23 1.57
N LYS A 106 8.71 7.43 2.89
CA LYS A 106 9.51 8.54 3.42
C LYS A 106 11.00 8.36 3.11
N MET A 107 11.68 9.49 2.94
CA MET A 107 13.14 9.49 2.80
C MET A 107 13.78 9.01 4.10
N ILE A 108 14.66 8.01 4.02
CA ILE A 108 15.40 7.53 5.20
C ILE A 108 16.50 8.52 5.58
N LEU A 109 17.01 8.43 6.81
CA LEU A 109 18.13 9.26 7.30
C LEU A 109 19.41 9.02 6.49
N ASP A 110 20.27 10.04 6.42
CA ASP A 110 21.54 10.00 5.66
C ASP A 110 22.48 8.89 6.13
N ALA A 111 22.54 8.66 7.44
CA ALA A 111 23.33 7.58 8.02
C ALA A 111 22.86 6.21 7.53
N ASP A 112 21.54 5.99 7.47
CA ASP A 112 20.95 4.72 7.04
C ASP A 112 21.05 4.53 5.52
N TYR A 113 20.93 5.61 4.75
CA TYR A 113 21.21 5.57 3.32
C TYR A 113 22.67 5.20 3.03
N GLN A 114 23.63 5.77 3.76
CA GLN A 114 25.04 5.41 3.62
C GLN A 114 25.29 3.93 4.00
N ARG A 115 24.63 3.43 5.06
CA ARG A 115 24.69 2.01 5.44
C ARG A 115 24.12 1.12 4.33
N LEU A 116 22.95 1.47 3.79
CA LEU A 116 22.32 0.78 2.67
C LEU A 116 23.27 0.70 1.48
N MET A 117 23.82 1.85 1.04
CA MET A 117 24.74 1.90 -0.10
C MET A 117 26.05 1.14 0.12
N ARG A 118 26.53 1.02 1.36
CA ARG A 118 27.69 0.20 1.73
C ARG A 118 27.38 -1.30 1.78
N SER A 119 26.13 -1.67 2.04
CA SER A 119 25.69 -3.07 2.13
C SER A 119 25.49 -3.73 0.76
N LEU A 120 25.34 -2.95 -0.31
CA LEU A 120 25.17 -3.44 -1.67
C LEU A 120 26.43 -4.13 -2.18
N ASN A 121 26.27 -5.19 -2.97
CA ASN A 121 27.39 -5.73 -3.74
C ASN A 121 27.78 -4.85 -4.94
N SER A 122 28.88 -5.22 -5.58
CA SER A 122 29.41 -4.53 -6.76
C SER A 122 28.37 -4.39 -7.89
N ASN A 123 27.63 -5.45 -8.20
CA ASN A 123 26.63 -5.46 -9.28
C ASN A 123 25.42 -4.58 -8.97
N GLN A 124 24.84 -4.72 -7.77
CA GLN A 124 23.72 -3.90 -7.28
C GLN A 124 24.10 -2.43 -7.21
N ARG A 125 25.30 -2.11 -6.70
CA ARG A 125 25.80 -0.73 -6.64
C ARG A 125 26.03 -0.15 -8.02
N LYS A 126 26.66 -0.91 -8.93
CA LYS A 126 26.87 -0.50 -10.32
C LYS A 126 25.54 -0.24 -11.02
N TYR A 127 24.56 -1.12 -10.83
CA TYR A 127 23.22 -0.95 -11.41
C TYR A 127 22.53 0.30 -10.84
N THR A 128 22.55 0.50 -9.53
CA THR A 128 21.97 1.68 -8.88
C THR A 128 22.57 2.97 -9.42
N LEU A 129 23.89 3.04 -9.58
CA LEU A 129 24.58 4.19 -10.15
C LEU A 129 24.25 4.40 -11.64
N ASN A 130 24.07 3.31 -12.41
CA ASN A 130 23.65 3.38 -13.80
C ASN A 130 22.24 3.97 -13.94
N VAL A 131 21.29 3.49 -13.14
CA VAL A 131 19.93 4.05 -13.11
C VAL A 131 19.95 5.52 -12.71
N MET A 132 20.76 5.90 -11.71
CA MET A 132 20.92 7.30 -11.33
C MET A 132 21.49 8.17 -12.46
N LYS A 133 22.38 7.64 -13.28
CA LYS A 133 22.89 8.33 -14.46
C LYS A 133 21.77 8.52 -15.50
N LEU A 134 21.03 7.47 -15.82
CA LEU A 134 19.92 7.53 -16.78
C LEU A 134 18.85 8.55 -16.36
N ILE A 135 18.52 8.60 -15.08
CA ILE A 135 17.56 9.57 -14.53
C ILE A 135 18.08 11.01 -14.60
N LYS A 136 19.38 11.23 -14.40
CA LYS A 136 20.00 12.56 -14.50
C LYS A 136 20.12 13.06 -15.93
N ASP A 137 20.43 12.15 -16.86
CA ASP A 137 20.57 12.47 -18.27
C ASP A 137 19.20 12.80 -18.90
N GLY A 138 18.10 12.25 -18.38
CA GLY A 138 16.72 12.74 -18.59
C GLY A 138 16.10 12.51 -19.98
N ASP A 139 16.89 12.09 -20.97
CA ASP A 139 16.46 12.13 -22.38
C ASP A 139 15.79 10.85 -22.90
N LYS A 140 15.86 9.72 -22.19
CA LYS A 140 15.38 8.42 -22.70
C LYS A 140 14.67 7.59 -21.64
N GLN A 141 13.48 7.11 -22.01
CA GLN A 141 12.82 6.02 -21.33
C GLN A 141 13.72 4.79 -21.33
N PHE A 142 13.79 4.09 -20.20
CA PHE A 142 14.45 2.80 -20.07
C PHE A 142 13.50 1.77 -19.47
N LEU A 143 13.58 0.55 -19.99
CA LEU A 143 12.77 -0.59 -19.57
C LEU A 143 13.72 -1.72 -19.19
N HIS A 144 13.85 -2.01 -17.90
CA HIS A 144 14.81 -3.00 -17.41
C HIS A 144 14.11 -4.14 -16.68
N TYR A 145 14.51 -5.37 -16.97
CA TYR A 145 14.14 -6.55 -16.21
C TYR A 145 15.33 -7.03 -15.41
N ILE A 146 15.15 -7.14 -14.09
CA ILE A 146 16.14 -7.68 -13.17
C ILE A 146 15.70 -9.08 -12.74
N ASN A 147 16.34 -10.08 -13.32
CA ASN A 147 16.23 -11.46 -12.89
C ASN A 147 17.08 -11.69 -11.64
N GLY A 148 16.60 -12.51 -10.72
CA GLY A 148 17.45 -12.95 -9.62
C GLY A 148 16.72 -13.88 -8.66
N GLY A 149 17.39 -14.95 -8.25
CA GLY A 149 16.81 -15.99 -7.39
C GLY A 149 16.32 -15.49 -6.02
N ALA A 150 15.76 -16.40 -5.24
CA ALA A 150 15.43 -16.12 -3.85
C ALA A 150 16.70 -15.71 -3.07
N GLY A 151 16.61 -14.63 -2.30
CA GLY A 151 17.69 -14.22 -1.39
C GLY A 151 18.87 -13.47 -2.03
N VAL A 152 18.82 -13.08 -3.31
CA VAL A 152 19.89 -12.28 -3.97
C VAL A 152 19.85 -10.78 -3.67
N GLY A 153 18.91 -10.32 -2.84
CA GLY A 153 18.80 -8.91 -2.43
C GLY A 153 18.01 -8.01 -3.38
N LYS A 154 17.02 -8.53 -4.12
CA LYS A 154 16.11 -7.75 -4.99
C LYS A 154 15.47 -6.56 -4.25
N SER A 155 14.85 -6.81 -3.09
CA SER A 155 14.20 -5.76 -2.29
C SER A 155 15.21 -4.71 -1.79
N THR A 156 16.44 -5.11 -1.45
CA THR A 156 17.51 -4.18 -1.08
C THR A 156 17.90 -3.26 -2.25
N LEU A 157 17.97 -3.81 -3.46
CA LEU A 157 18.24 -3.04 -4.68
C LEU A 157 17.11 -2.04 -4.96
N ILE A 158 15.84 -2.45 -4.83
CA ILE A 158 14.67 -1.56 -4.96
C ILE A 158 14.79 -0.38 -3.98
N LYS A 159 15.05 -0.67 -2.70
CA LYS A 159 15.20 0.37 -1.67
C LYS A 159 16.36 1.32 -1.98
N ALA A 160 17.49 0.80 -2.48
CA ALA A 160 18.62 1.63 -2.88
C ALA A 160 18.29 2.57 -4.04
N VAL A 161 17.74 2.04 -5.13
CA VAL A 161 17.34 2.83 -6.31
C VAL A 161 16.32 3.89 -5.92
N TYR A 162 15.27 3.51 -5.18
CA TYR A 162 14.24 4.42 -4.72
C TYR A 162 14.81 5.58 -3.91
N GLN A 163 15.61 5.28 -2.89
CA GLN A 163 16.18 6.30 -2.00
C GLN A 163 17.20 7.19 -2.73
N SER A 164 18.00 6.63 -3.65
CA SER A 164 18.94 7.43 -4.45
C SER A 164 18.22 8.45 -5.34
N ILE A 165 17.12 8.04 -5.99
CA ILE A 165 16.35 8.93 -6.88
C ILE A 165 15.59 9.98 -6.06
N LEU A 166 14.94 9.58 -4.97
CA LEU A 166 14.20 10.49 -4.09
C LEU A 166 15.12 11.60 -3.56
N ARG A 167 16.32 11.23 -3.09
CA ARG A 167 17.33 12.18 -2.61
C ARG A 167 17.80 13.15 -3.68
N PHE A 168 17.98 12.67 -4.91
CA PHE A 168 18.37 13.53 -6.02
C PHE A 168 17.29 14.58 -6.31
N TYR A 169 16.03 14.17 -6.46
CA TYR A 169 14.95 15.14 -6.74
C TYR A 169 14.72 16.11 -5.58
N ASN A 170 14.75 15.64 -4.32
CA ASN A 170 14.58 16.50 -3.14
C ASN A 170 15.76 17.47 -2.93
N SER A 171 16.92 17.21 -3.54
CA SER A 171 18.05 18.15 -3.53
C SER A 171 17.92 19.28 -4.54
N LEU A 172 17.00 19.19 -5.50
CA LEU A 172 16.78 20.22 -6.50
C LEU A 172 15.93 21.37 -5.94
N PRO A 173 16.28 22.63 -6.24
CA PRO A 173 15.51 23.78 -5.79
C PRO A 173 14.10 23.76 -6.39
N GLY A 174 13.09 24.05 -5.58
CA GLY A 174 11.67 24.07 -6.00
C GLY A 174 11.02 22.69 -6.11
N SER A 175 11.68 21.62 -5.64
CA SER A 175 11.06 20.29 -5.54
C SER A 175 10.08 20.24 -4.36
N ASN A 176 8.89 19.67 -4.60
CA ASN A 176 7.96 19.32 -3.53
C ASN A 176 8.26 17.86 -3.09
N PRO A 177 8.60 17.60 -1.81
CA PRO A 177 8.83 16.26 -1.29
C PRO A 177 7.64 15.30 -1.42
N GLU A 178 6.42 15.83 -1.54
CA GLU A 178 5.19 15.05 -1.69
C GLU A 178 4.95 14.59 -3.14
N THR A 179 5.73 15.11 -4.10
CA THR A 179 5.61 14.73 -5.50
C THR A 179 6.08 13.29 -5.72
N ILE A 180 5.24 12.49 -6.36
CA ILE A 180 5.54 11.10 -6.68
C ILE A 180 6.48 11.04 -7.88
N ARG A 181 7.79 10.94 -7.61
CA ARG A 181 8.83 10.76 -8.65
C ARG A 181 9.06 9.29 -9.00
N VAL A 182 8.94 8.41 -8.00
CA VAL A 182 9.12 6.96 -8.13
C VAL A 182 7.96 6.27 -7.44
N ALA A 183 7.36 5.29 -8.11
CA ALA A 183 6.34 4.42 -7.54
C ALA A 183 6.87 2.99 -7.42
N ILE A 184 6.61 2.34 -6.29
CA ILE A 184 6.93 0.93 -6.06
C ILE A 184 5.62 0.15 -5.99
N CYS A 185 5.50 -0.86 -6.84
CA CYS A 185 4.33 -1.70 -6.95
C CYS A 185 4.67 -3.18 -6.87
N ALA A 186 3.68 -3.98 -6.46
CA ALA A 186 3.74 -5.45 -6.53
C ALA A 186 2.36 -6.01 -6.91
N PRO A 187 2.26 -7.27 -7.37
CA PRO A 187 0.97 -7.89 -7.71
C PRO A 187 0.12 -8.25 -6.48
N THR A 188 0.74 -8.52 -5.32
CA THR A 188 0.05 -8.92 -4.09
C THR A 188 0.26 -7.93 -2.96
N GLY A 189 -0.71 -7.85 -2.03
CA GLY A 189 -0.62 -6.95 -0.87
C GLY A 189 0.55 -7.26 0.05
N LYS A 190 0.84 -8.55 0.31
CA LYS A 190 2.00 -8.95 1.13
C LYS A 190 3.33 -8.56 0.49
N ALA A 191 3.48 -8.75 -0.83
CA ALA A 191 4.70 -8.33 -1.53
C ALA A 191 4.85 -6.80 -1.54
N ALA A 192 3.75 -6.07 -1.77
CA ALA A 192 3.74 -4.62 -1.75
C ALA A 192 4.15 -4.05 -0.38
N ALA A 193 3.64 -4.63 0.71
CA ALA A 193 3.98 -4.22 2.07
C ALA A 193 5.48 -4.43 2.39
N LEU A 194 6.09 -5.53 1.92
CA LEU A 194 7.51 -5.83 2.17
C LEU A 194 8.48 -4.76 1.60
N ILE A 195 8.07 -4.12 0.51
CA ILE A 195 8.85 -3.11 -0.20
C ILE A 195 8.33 -1.69 0.04
N ASP A 196 7.46 -1.50 1.04
CA ASP A 196 6.86 -0.21 1.40
C ASP A 196 6.15 0.45 0.18
N GLY A 197 5.53 -0.38 -0.65
CA GLY A 197 4.88 -0.01 -1.91
C GLY A 197 3.38 -0.28 -1.91
N MET A 198 2.81 -0.36 -3.11
CA MET A 198 1.37 -0.51 -3.34
C MET A 198 1.06 -1.71 -4.25
N THR A 199 -0.18 -2.17 -4.28
CA THR A 199 -0.55 -3.15 -5.31
C THR A 199 -0.73 -2.45 -6.66
N LEU A 200 -0.40 -3.15 -7.77
CA LEU A 200 -0.67 -2.65 -9.12
C LEU A 200 -2.15 -2.32 -9.34
N HIS A 201 -3.04 -3.10 -8.73
CA HIS A 201 -4.49 -2.89 -8.79
C HIS A 201 -4.89 -1.55 -8.16
N SER A 202 -4.37 -1.27 -6.96
CA SER A 202 -4.62 -0.01 -6.26
C SER A 202 -3.97 1.19 -6.96
N PHE A 203 -2.70 1.05 -7.38
CA PHE A 203 -1.92 2.15 -7.96
C PHE A 203 -2.48 2.63 -9.30
N LEU A 204 -2.94 1.72 -10.16
CA LEU A 204 -3.45 2.04 -11.50
C LEU A 204 -4.97 1.96 -11.60
N SER A 205 -5.68 1.72 -10.49
CA SER A 205 -7.14 1.47 -10.48
C SER A 205 -7.56 0.34 -11.44
N LEU A 206 -6.80 -0.76 -11.49
CA LEU A 206 -7.11 -1.89 -12.36
C LEU A 206 -8.33 -2.66 -11.82
N PRO A 207 -9.18 -3.22 -12.70
CA PRO A 207 -10.30 -4.06 -12.26
C PRO A 207 -9.77 -5.35 -11.61
N VAL A 208 -10.34 -5.71 -10.46
CA VAL A 208 -10.01 -6.97 -9.75
C VAL A 208 -10.65 -8.18 -10.43
N ASN A 209 -11.79 -7.98 -11.11
CA ASN A 209 -12.54 -9.05 -11.75
C ASN A 209 -11.90 -9.47 -13.08
N GLN A 210 -11.21 -10.61 -13.05
CA GLN A 210 -10.60 -11.28 -14.20
C GLN A 210 -11.59 -11.70 -15.29
N CYS A 211 -12.90 -11.74 -14.99
CA CYS A 211 -13.94 -12.20 -15.91
C CYS A 211 -14.13 -11.30 -17.15
N LYS A 212 -13.58 -10.09 -17.17
CA LYS A 212 -13.59 -9.21 -18.34
C LYS A 212 -12.16 -9.01 -18.81
N HIS A 213 -11.75 -9.75 -19.84
CA HIS A 213 -10.47 -9.56 -20.55
C HIS A 213 -10.29 -8.13 -21.12
N LYS A 214 -11.34 -7.31 -21.13
CA LYS A 214 -11.33 -5.94 -21.64
C LYS A 214 -11.19 -4.94 -20.49
N LEU A 215 -10.09 -4.20 -20.48
CA LEU A 215 -9.90 -3.05 -19.60
C LEU A 215 -10.97 -2.00 -19.89
N VAL A 216 -11.84 -1.76 -18.93
CA VAL A 216 -12.77 -0.62 -19.00
C VAL A 216 -11.96 0.66 -18.84
N LYS A 217 -12.18 1.62 -19.73
CA LYS A 217 -11.55 2.94 -19.64
C LYS A 217 -11.98 3.60 -18.34
N LEU A 218 -11.04 4.24 -17.66
CA LEU A 218 -11.40 5.13 -16.55
C LEU A 218 -12.29 6.27 -17.06
N ASP A 219 -13.20 6.69 -16.18
CA ASP A 219 -13.89 7.97 -16.29
C ASP A 219 -12.86 9.11 -16.44
N SER A 220 -13.21 10.14 -17.23
CA SER A 220 -12.28 11.23 -17.53
C SER A 220 -11.80 11.94 -16.27
N ASP A 221 -12.67 12.10 -15.27
CA ASP A 221 -12.35 12.84 -14.05
C ASP A 221 -11.37 12.03 -13.19
N VAL A 222 -11.64 10.74 -13.03
CA VAL A 222 -10.74 9.81 -12.33
C VAL A 222 -9.37 9.75 -13.03
N SER A 223 -9.37 9.58 -14.35
CA SER A 223 -8.13 9.53 -15.13
C SER A 223 -7.32 10.82 -15.02
N ASN A 224 -7.97 11.99 -15.02
CA ASN A 224 -7.31 13.27 -14.86
C ASN A 224 -6.77 13.46 -13.44
N ARG A 225 -7.51 13.06 -12.40
CA ARG A 225 -7.04 13.11 -11.00
C ARG A 225 -5.77 12.29 -10.80
N ILE A 226 -5.76 11.05 -11.28
CA ILE A 226 -4.55 10.19 -11.25
C ILE A 226 -3.44 10.82 -12.09
N GLY A 227 -3.75 11.34 -13.28
CA GLY A 227 -2.78 11.98 -14.17
C GLY A 227 -2.11 13.20 -13.54
N VAL A 228 -2.84 14.03 -12.81
CA VAL A 228 -2.28 15.19 -12.08
C VAL A 228 -1.36 14.73 -10.95
N LYS A 229 -1.75 13.70 -10.20
CA LYS A 229 -0.91 13.15 -9.10
C LYS A 229 0.37 12.49 -9.62
N LEU A 230 0.30 11.82 -10.77
CA LEU A 230 1.43 11.11 -11.37
C LEU A 230 2.17 11.91 -12.45
N LYS A 231 1.87 13.20 -12.62
CA LYS A 231 2.44 14.05 -13.69
C LYS A 231 3.97 14.08 -13.72
N ASP A 232 4.59 13.96 -12.54
CA ASP A 232 6.04 14.03 -12.34
C ASP A 232 6.67 12.65 -12.12
N LEU A 233 5.89 11.57 -12.29
CA LEU A 233 6.40 10.21 -12.19
C LEU A 233 7.45 9.97 -13.27
N GLN A 234 8.62 9.49 -12.85
CA GLN A 234 9.75 9.21 -13.75
C GLN A 234 10.03 7.72 -13.85
N LEU A 235 9.76 6.98 -12.76
CA LEU A 235 10.08 5.56 -12.65
C LEU A 235 8.96 4.78 -11.94
N LEU A 236 8.52 3.70 -12.58
CA LEU A 236 7.70 2.67 -11.95
C LEU A 236 8.55 1.42 -11.69
N ILE A 237 8.60 0.97 -10.45
CA ILE A 237 9.25 -0.28 -10.05
C ILE A 237 8.17 -1.32 -9.76
N ILE A 238 8.25 -2.50 -10.37
CA ILE A 238 7.32 -3.62 -10.14
C ILE A 238 8.11 -4.81 -9.59
N ASP A 239 7.88 -5.18 -8.34
CA ASP A 239 8.44 -6.41 -7.74
C ASP A 239 7.51 -7.61 -7.97
N GLU A 240 8.07 -8.82 -7.84
CA GLU A 240 7.41 -10.11 -8.09
C GLU A 240 6.72 -10.20 -9.46
N ILE A 241 7.41 -9.77 -10.52
CA ILE A 241 6.91 -9.81 -11.90
C ILE A 241 6.49 -11.21 -12.37
N SER A 242 6.98 -12.28 -11.73
CA SER A 242 6.60 -13.66 -12.01
C SER A 242 5.11 -13.94 -11.78
N MET A 243 4.48 -13.23 -10.84
CA MET A 243 3.06 -13.35 -10.55
C MET A 243 2.19 -12.42 -11.41
N VAL A 244 2.80 -11.49 -12.15
CA VAL A 244 2.09 -10.64 -13.11
C VAL A 244 1.90 -11.45 -14.39
N GLY A 245 0.64 -11.55 -14.84
CA GLY A 245 0.33 -12.26 -16.08
C GLY A 245 0.37 -11.36 -17.31
N PHE A 246 0.36 -11.97 -18.49
CA PHE A 246 0.37 -11.28 -19.78
C PHE A 246 -0.76 -10.26 -19.90
N THR A 247 -1.99 -10.65 -19.54
CA THR A 247 -3.17 -9.78 -19.63
C THR A 247 -3.02 -8.60 -18.68
N MET A 248 -2.61 -8.85 -17.44
CA MET A 248 -2.39 -7.80 -16.45
C MET A 248 -1.29 -6.82 -16.90
N PHE A 249 -0.22 -7.34 -17.50
CA PHE A 249 0.89 -6.51 -17.99
C PHE A 249 0.46 -5.57 -19.13
N GLN A 250 -0.37 -6.06 -20.05
CA GLN A 250 -0.98 -5.21 -21.08
C GLN A 250 -1.93 -4.17 -20.50
N GLN A 251 -2.68 -4.52 -19.45
CA GLN A 251 -3.55 -3.57 -18.77
C GLN A 251 -2.76 -2.45 -18.07
N VAL A 252 -1.61 -2.78 -17.48
CA VAL A 252 -0.69 -1.80 -16.89
C VAL A 252 -0.22 -0.79 -17.95
N ASP A 253 0.27 -1.26 -19.09
CA ASP A 253 0.69 -0.40 -20.21
C ASP A 253 -0.47 0.48 -20.72
N ALA A 254 -1.60 -0.13 -21.05
CA ALA A 254 -2.77 0.59 -21.56
C ALA A 254 -3.29 1.65 -20.57
N ARG A 255 -3.22 1.36 -19.27
CA ARG A 255 -3.66 2.29 -18.23
C ARG A 255 -2.68 3.45 -18.04
N LEU A 256 -1.38 3.20 -18.08
CA LEU A 256 -0.37 4.27 -18.05
C LEU A 256 -0.45 5.16 -19.30
N GLN A 257 -0.66 4.58 -20.48
CA GLN A 257 -0.91 5.35 -21.71
C GLN A 257 -2.16 6.25 -21.59
N GLN A 258 -3.22 5.75 -20.95
CA GLN A 258 -4.42 6.53 -20.68
C GLN A 258 -4.15 7.69 -19.71
N ILE A 259 -3.48 7.42 -18.59
CA ILE A 259 -3.18 8.41 -17.53
C ILE A 259 -2.23 9.49 -18.03
N MET A 260 -1.13 9.09 -18.69
CA MET A 260 -0.09 10.00 -19.20
C MET A 260 -0.46 10.67 -20.53
N LYS A 261 -1.61 10.31 -21.12
CA LYS A 261 -2.07 10.80 -22.42
C LYS A 261 -1.01 10.63 -23.53
N SER A 262 -0.24 9.55 -23.45
CA SER A 262 0.86 9.22 -24.36
C SER A 262 0.68 7.82 -24.94
N LYS A 263 1.05 7.64 -26.22
CA LYS A 263 1.02 6.33 -26.90
C LYS A 263 2.34 5.58 -26.81
N ALA A 264 3.37 6.17 -26.20
CA ALA A 264 4.61 5.48 -25.93
C ALA A 264 4.37 4.29 -24.97
N PRO A 265 5.16 3.22 -25.04
CA PRO A 265 5.10 2.13 -24.06
C PRO A 265 5.09 2.67 -22.63
N PHE A 266 4.21 2.16 -21.78
CA PHE A 266 4.00 2.62 -20.39
C PHE A 266 3.76 4.13 -20.26
N GLY A 267 3.18 4.77 -21.28
CA GLY A 267 2.96 6.21 -21.29
C GLY A 267 4.25 7.04 -21.37
N GLY A 268 5.39 6.43 -21.71
CA GLY A 268 6.71 7.06 -21.74
C GLY A 268 7.46 7.01 -20.40
N ILE A 269 6.89 6.38 -19.37
CA ILE A 269 7.48 6.25 -18.04
C ILE A 269 8.53 5.13 -18.05
N SER A 270 9.69 5.35 -17.43
CA SER A 270 10.68 4.28 -17.27
C SER A 270 10.15 3.20 -16.32
N VAL A 271 10.42 1.93 -16.62
CA VAL A 271 9.91 0.80 -15.83
C VAL A 271 11.05 -0.14 -15.50
N ILE A 272 11.18 -0.47 -14.21
CA ILE A 272 12.05 -1.55 -13.74
C ILE A 272 11.15 -2.66 -13.19
N VAL A 273 11.27 -3.85 -13.73
CA VAL A 273 10.57 -5.03 -13.22
C VAL A 273 11.57 -6.00 -12.60
N LEU A 274 11.23 -6.56 -11.44
CA LEU A 274 12.06 -7.50 -10.70
C LEU A 274 11.26 -8.76 -10.40
N GLY A 275 11.94 -9.90 -10.44
CA GLY A 275 11.35 -11.16 -10.00
C GLY A 275 12.17 -12.37 -10.41
N ASP A 276 11.57 -13.54 -10.23
CA ASP A 276 12.15 -14.82 -10.60
C ASP A 276 11.03 -15.72 -11.13
N PHE A 277 11.09 -16.09 -12.41
CA PHE A 277 10.08 -16.94 -13.05
C PHE A 277 10.13 -18.40 -12.59
N ASN A 278 11.13 -18.80 -11.79
CA ASN A 278 11.12 -20.09 -11.10
C ASN A 278 10.26 -20.07 -9.83
N GLN A 279 9.72 -18.91 -9.44
CA GLN A 279 8.74 -18.79 -8.36
C GLN A 279 7.31 -19.10 -8.86
N LEU A 280 6.30 -18.63 -8.13
CA LEU A 280 4.89 -18.83 -8.48
C LEU A 280 4.54 -18.19 -9.82
N ARG A 281 3.85 -18.96 -10.65
CA ARG A 281 3.26 -18.52 -11.91
C ARG A 281 2.07 -17.56 -11.67
N PRO A 282 1.68 -16.75 -12.66
CA PRO A 282 0.48 -15.93 -12.54
C PRO A 282 -0.78 -16.80 -12.39
N VAL A 283 -1.73 -16.34 -11.58
CA VAL A 283 -2.99 -17.04 -11.31
C VAL A 283 -4.03 -16.64 -12.35
N GLY A 284 -4.54 -17.61 -13.11
CA GLY A 284 -5.61 -17.38 -14.10
C GLY A 284 -5.15 -16.63 -15.37
N ASP A 285 -3.84 -16.44 -15.55
CA ASP A 285 -3.26 -15.73 -16.69
C ASP A 285 -2.00 -16.47 -17.19
N LYS A 286 -1.51 -16.10 -18.37
CA LYS A 286 -0.29 -16.65 -18.97
C LYS A 286 0.93 -15.90 -18.46
N TYR A 287 2.12 -16.50 -18.54
CA TYR A 287 3.36 -15.76 -18.27
C TYR A 287 3.48 -14.57 -19.21
N ILE A 288 4.11 -13.49 -18.75
CA ILE A 288 4.25 -12.25 -19.53
C ILE A 288 5.00 -12.43 -20.85
N PHE A 289 5.83 -13.46 -20.98
CA PHE A 289 6.57 -13.79 -22.21
C PHE A 289 5.83 -14.79 -23.11
N GLN A 290 4.68 -15.32 -22.69
CA GLN A 290 3.88 -16.27 -23.46
C GLN A 290 2.84 -15.55 -24.33
N PHE A 291 2.56 -16.11 -25.50
CA PHE A 291 1.68 -15.52 -26.50
C PHE A 291 0.21 -15.95 -26.34
N ASN A 292 -0.69 -15.08 -26.81
CA ASN A 292 -2.05 -15.49 -27.15
C ASN A 292 -2.07 -16.01 -28.59
N ASN A 293 -2.20 -17.33 -28.75
CA ASN A 293 -2.41 -18.02 -30.03
C ASN A 293 -3.79 -17.66 -30.65
N SER A 294 -4.05 -16.39 -30.89
CA SER A 294 -5.11 -15.98 -31.81
C SER A 294 -4.45 -15.75 -33.17
N TYR A 295 -4.99 -16.44 -34.18
CA TYR A 295 -4.44 -16.73 -35.51
C TYR A 295 -4.11 -15.54 -36.44
N ASN A 296 -3.72 -14.37 -35.92
CA ASN A 296 -3.30 -13.20 -36.72
C ASN A 296 -2.07 -12.45 -36.15
N ALA A 297 -1.29 -13.06 -35.25
CA ALA A 297 -0.14 -12.40 -34.63
C ALA A 297 1.13 -12.55 -35.47
N LEU A 298 1.27 -11.73 -36.50
CA LEU A 298 2.56 -11.48 -37.19
C LEU A 298 3.46 -10.49 -36.42
N VAL A 299 3.12 -10.17 -35.18
CA VAL A 299 3.91 -9.26 -34.35
C VAL A 299 4.09 -9.94 -33.00
N ASP A 300 5.36 -10.02 -32.60
CA ASP A 300 5.85 -10.43 -31.29
C ASP A 300 5.02 -9.84 -30.14
N ASN A 301 5.11 -10.40 -28.94
CA ASN A 301 4.62 -9.74 -27.74
C ASN A 301 5.44 -8.45 -27.57
N PRO A 302 4.89 -7.29 -27.97
CA PRO A 302 5.73 -6.17 -28.32
C PRO A 302 6.26 -5.45 -27.10
N LEU A 303 5.70 -5.72 -25.90
CA LEU A 303 6.08 -5.02 -24.68
C LEU A 303 7.24 -5.69 -23.96
N TRP A 304 7.21 -7.02 -23.80
CA TRP A 304 8.28 -7.73 -23.09
C TRP A 304 9.61 -7.67 -23.83
N SER A 305 9.59 -7.68 -25.18
CA SER A 305 10.77 -7.57 -26.03
C SER A 305 11.50 -6.22 -25.90
N LEU A 306 10.88 -5.20 -25.29
CA LEU A 306 11.50 -3.90 -25.07
C LEU A 306 12.41 -3.86 -23.83
N PHE A 307 12.32 -4.87 -22.96
CA PHE A 307 13.06 -4.89 -21.70
C PHE A 307 14.50 -5.34 -21.88
N GLU A 308 15.44 -4.54 -21.41
CA GLU A 308 16.84 -4.93 -21.26
C GLU A 308 17.01 -5.82 -20.03
N TRP A 309 17.74 -6.93 -20.18
CA TRP A 309 17.88 -7.97 -19.17
C TRP A 309 19.14 -7.79 -18.31
N PHE A 310 18.96 -7.84 -16.99
CA PHE A 310 20.02 -7.82 -15.98
C PHE A 310 19.83 -8.99 -15.00
N GLU A 311 20.92 -9.55 -14.50
CA GLU A 311 20.87 -10.67 -13.56
C GLU A 311 21.62 -10.39 -12.25
N LEU A 312 20.97 -10.70 -11.14
CA LEU A 312 21.57 -10.77 -9.81
C LEU A 312 21.90 -12.22 -9.47
N THR A 313 23.18 -12.55 -9.50
CA THR A 313 23.68 -13.92 -9.29
C THR A 313 24.15 -14.21 -7.87
N GLU A 314 24.50 -13.18 -7.09
CA GLU A 314 25.09 -13.35 -5.77
C GLU A 314 24.00 -13.53 -4.68
N ILE A 315 24.05 -14.66 -3.98
CA ILE A 315 23.14 -14.98 -2.87
C ILE A 315 23.56 -14.18 -1.63
N MET A 316 22.63 -13.38 -1.11
CA MET A 316 22.85 -12.47 0.02
C MET A 316 22.27 -12.97 1.34
N ARG A 317 21.19 -13.76 1.29
CA ARG A 317 20.44 -14.15 2.49
C ARG A 317 21.07 -15.32 3.25
N GLN A 318 21.53 -16.36 2.56
CA GLN A 318 22.13 -17.55 3.18
C GLN A 318 23.66 -17.58 3.02
N LYS A 319 24.35 -16.47 3.32
CA LYS A 319 25.82 -16.41 3.16
C LYS A 319 26.56 -17.45 4.00
N ASP A 320 26.01 -17.78 5.15
CA ASP A 320 26.64 -18.67 6.13
C ASP A 320 26.39 -20.16 5.84
N ASP A 321 25.37 -20.51 5.05
CA ASP A 321 25.06 -21.90 4.66
C ASP A 321 25.03 -22.03 3.12
N LYS A 322 26.23 -22.10 2.54
CA LYS A 322 26.41 -22.27 1.09
C LYS A 322 25.81 -23.57 0.57
N THR A 323 25.89 -24.65 1.36
CA THR A 323 25.34 -25.96 0.97
C THR A 323 23.84 -25.88 0.80
N PHE A 324 23.14 -25.23 1.73
CA PHE A 324 21.70 -24.99 1.63
C PHE A 324 21.32 -24.04 0.51
N ALA A 325 22.07 -22.96 0.31
CA ALA A 325 21.87 -22.04 -0.82
C ALA A 325 21.97 -22.75 -2.18
N ILE A 326 22.96 -23.64 -2.36
CA ILE A 326 23.13 -24.44 -3.58
C ILE A 326 21.96 -25.40 -3.75
N ALA A 327 21.57 -26.12 -2.69
CA ALA A 327 20.44 -27.05 -2.75
C ALA A 327 19.12 -26.35 -3.11
N LEU A 328 18.86 -25.14 -2.59
CA LEU A 328 17.69 -24.33 -2.97
C LEU A 328 17.74 -23.87 -4.43
N SER A 329 18.92 -23.49 -4.93
CA SER A 329 19.11 -23.10 -6.33
C SER A 329 18.86 -24.29 -7.28
N ASN A 330 19.35 -25.48 -6.92
CA ASN A 330 19.12 -26.71 -7.66
C ASN A 330 17.65 -27.12 -7.64
N LEU A 331 16.98 -27.01 -6.48
CA LEU A 331 15.54 -27.23 -6.34
C LEU A 331 14.75 -26.30 -7.27
N ALA A 332 15.06 -25.00 -7.29
CA ALA A 332 14.39 -24.03 -8.15
C ALA A 332 14.55 -24.35 -9.64
N LYS A 333 15.69 -24.91 -10.05
CA LYS A 333 15.96 -25.32 -11.44
C LYS A 333 15.42 -26.73 -11.78
N GLY A 334 14.91 -27.47 -10.80
CA GLY A 334 14.51 -28.87 -10.97
C GLY A 334 15.68 -29.83 -11.20
N MET A 335 16.90 -29.47 -10.76
CA MET A 335 18.13 -30.24 -10.95
C MET A 335 18.75 -30.66 -9.61
N MET A 336 17.94 -31.19 -8.69
CA MET A 336 18.43 -31.63 -7.37
C MET A 336 19.35 -32.85 -7.49
N ALA A 337 20.51 -32.78 -6.83
CA ALA A 337 21.38 -33.92 -6.62
C ALA A 337 20.90 -34.78 -5.44
N LEU A 338 21.47 -35.99 -5.27
CA LEU A 338 21.10 -36.88 -4.17
C LEU A 338 21.46 -36.26 -2.81
N GLU A 339 22.56 -35.51 -2.76
CA GLU A 339 23.02 -34.76 -1.60
C GLU A 339 22.01 -33.67 -1.20
N ASP A 340 21.43 -32.96 -2.18
CA ASP A 340 20.40 -31.94 -1.95
C ASP A 340 19.14 -32.57 -1.33
N ILE A 341 18.69 -33.71 -1.88
CA ILE A 341 17.52 -34.44 -1.39
C ILE A 341 17.77 -34.92 0.04
N ASN A 342 18.95 -35.49 0.32
CA ASN A 342 19.31 -35.95 1.65
C ASN A 342 19.39 -34.78 2.65
N LEU A 343 19.87 -33.62 2.20
CA LEU A 343 19.91 -32.39 2.99
C LEU A 343 18.51 -31.86 3.34
N PHE A 344 17.53 -31.95 2.44
CA PHE A 344 16.14 -31.60 2.78
C PHE A 344 15.49 -32.65 3.68
N LYS A 345 15.74 -33.94 3.42
CA LYS A 345 15.23 -35.05 4.25
C LYS A 345 15.76 -35.03 5.67
N SER A 346 17.01 -34.62 5.90
CA SER A 346 17.58 -34.51 7.25
C SER A 346 16.89 -33.44 8.11
N ARG A 347 16.16 -32.51 7.49
CA ARG A 347 15.37 -31.48 8.16
C ARG A 347 13.90 -31.86 8.34
N ILE A 348 13.50 -33.07 7.98
CA ILE A 348 12.16 -33.59 8.28
C ILE A 348 12.12 -33.91 9.77
N ILE A 349 11.25 -33.21 10.49
CA ILE A 349 11.01 -33.40 11.92
C ILE A 349 9.75 -34.27 12.07
N SER A 350 9.74 -35.18 13.05
CA SER A 350 8.54 -35.97 13.37
C SER A 350 7.43 -35.07 13.89
N ALA A 351 6.16 -35.42 13.60
CA ALA A 351 5.00 -34.63 14.00
C ALA A 351 4.95 -34.35 15.52
N GLU A 352 5.44 -35.30 16.34
CA GLU A 352 5.52 -35.21 17.80
C GLU A 352 6.46 -34.11 18.31
N LYS A 353 7.50 -33.75 17.55
CA LYS A 353 8.45 -32.68 17.90
C LYS A 353 8.04 -31.32 17.34
N LEU A 354 7.02 -31.29 16.49
CA LEU A 354 6.59 -30.09 15.77
C LEU A 354 5.76 -29.16 16.67
N ASP A 355 5.05 -29.72 17.64
CA ASP A 355 4.27 -28.97 18.64
C ASP A 355 5.16 -28.23 19.66
N VAL A 356 6.47 -28.51 19.70
CA VAL A 356 7.44 -27.89 20.63
C VAL A 356 7.89 -26.49 20.15
N VAL A 357 7.66 -26.14 18.88
CA VAL A 357 8.13 -24.86 18.32
C VAL A 357 6.97 -23.87 18.23
N GLU A 358 6.66 -23.21 19.34
CA GLU A 358 5.52 -22.28 19.48
C GLU A 358 5.65 -21.04 18.59
N ASP A 359 6.85 -20.49 18.42
CA ASP A 359 7.09 -19.21 17.70
C ASP A 359 7.35 -19.36 16.19
N ALA A 360 7.15 -20.55 15.62
CA ALA A 360 7.45 -20.80 14.20
C ALA A 360 6.28 -20.44 13.27
N ILE A 361 6.58 -19.66 12.22
CA ILE A 361 5.65 -19.46 11.10
C ILE A 361 5.47 -20.78 10.34
N ARG A 362 4.23 -21.24 10.21
CA ARG A 362 3.89 -22.44 9.43
C ARG A 362 3.36 -22.08 8.05
N VAL A 363 3.88 -22.73 7.02
CA VAL A 363 3.50 -22.53 5.62
C VAL A 363 2.86 -23.80 5.10
N PHE A 364 1.65 -23.68 4.54
CA PHE A 364 0.85 -24.78 4.01
C PHE A 364 0.58 -24.59 2.52
N ARG A 365 0.15 -25.67 1.84
CA ARG A 365 -0.15 -25.62 0.40
C ARG A 365 -1.53 -25.06 0.08
N SER A 366 -2.46 -25.04 1.03
CA SER A 366 -3.86 -24.64 0.81
C SER A 366 -4.41 -23.81 1.96
N ASN A 367 -5.32 -22.89 1.65
CA ASN A 367 -5.96 -22.05 2.67
C ASN A 367 -6.74 -22.90 3.69
N ALA A 368 -7.41 -23.97 3.27
CA ALA A 368 -8.12 -24.86 4.19
C ALA A 368 -7.21 -25.47 5.27
N GLU A 369 -5.96 -25.83 4.92
CA GLU A 369 -4.97 -26.33 5.88
C GLU A 369 -4.46 -25.20 6.80
N VAL A 370 -4.27 -23.98 6.26
CA VAL A 370 -3.93 -22.78 7.04
C VAL A 370 -5.04 -22.49 8.06
N ASP A 371 -6.29 -22.48 7.63
CA ASP A 371 -7.45 -22.15 8.44
C ASP A 371 -7.67 -23.20 9.54
N ALA A 372 -7.55 -24.50 9.20
CA ALA A 372 -7.65 -25.58 10.17
C ALA A 372 -6.55 -25.48 11.25
N TYR A 373 -5.32 -25.18 10.87
CA TYR A 373 -4.23 -25.00 11.82
C TYR A 373 -4.42 -23.75 12.69
N ASN A 374 -4.75 -22.60 12.08
CA ASN A 374 -4.98 -21.36 12.80
C ASN A 374 -6.16 -21.48 13.77
N ALA A 375 -7.25 -22.13 13.38
CA ALA A 375 -8.38 -22.42 14.25
C ALA A 375 -7.97 -23.30 15.45
N LYS A 376 -7.15 -24.34 15.22
CA LYS A 376 -6.61 -25.17 16.31
C LYS A 376 -5.78 -24.33 17.29
N VAL A 377 -4.89 -23.47 16.79
CA VAL A 377 -4.06 -22.61 17.64
C VAL A 377 -4.91 -21.62 18.42
N LEU A 378 -5.84 -20.91 17.76
CA LEU A 378 -6.76 -19.98 18.41
C LEU A 378 -7.59 -20.66 19.51
N SER A 379 -8.06 -21.89 19.26
CA SER A 379 -8.83 -22.66 20.25
C SER A 379 -8.01 -23.11 21.46
N SER A 380 -6.68 -23.17 21.34
CA SER A 380 -5.78 -23.56 22.42
C SER A 380 -5.31 -22.39 23.31
N LEU A 381 -5.59 -21.15 22.91
CA LEU A 381 -5.23 -19.96 23.68
C LEU A 381 -6.27 -19.74 24.79
N ASN A 382 -5.79 -19.62 26.03
CA ASN A 382 -6.63 -19.32 27.20
C ASN A 382 -6.87 -17.81 27.37
N THR A 383 -7.15 -17.09 26.29
CA THR A 383 -7.36 -15.65 26.28
C THR A 383 -8.76 -15.32 25.75
N GLU A 384 -9.32 -14.19 26.17
CA GLU A 384 -10.57 -13.70 25.58
C GLU A 384 -10.37 -13.42 24.08
N GLY A 385 -11.32 -13.89 23.27
CA GLY A 385 -11.32 -13.70 21.83
C GLY A 385 -12.45 -12.78 21.41
N ALA A 386 -12.24 -12.03 20.34
CA ALA A 386 -13.28 -11.26 19.66
C ALA A 386 -13.68 -11.96 18.35
N THR A 387 -14.97 -11.91 18.01
CA THR A 387 -15.47 -12.36 16.71
C THR A 387 -16.02 -11.15 15.95
N ALA A 388 -15.56 -10.98 14.71
CA ALA A 388 -16.05 -9.95 13.81
C ALA A 388 -16.80 -10.65 12.67
N ASN A 389 -18.13 -10.61 12.70
CA ASN A 389 -18.96 -11.19 11.66
C ASN A 389 -19.07 -10.22 10.48
N ALA A 390 -18.84 -10.71 9.27
CA ALA A 390 -19.09 -9.94 8.06
C ALA A 390 -20.58 -10.00 7.69
N TYR A 391 -21.10 -8.89 7.18
CA TYR A 391 -22.43 -8.81 6.58
C TYR A 391 -22.28 -8.68 5.06
N ASP A 392 -22.66 -9.73 4.35
CA ASP A 392 -22.57 -9.77 2.89
C ASP A 392 -23.90 -9.32 2.28
N PHE A 393 -23.85 -8.39 1.31
CA PHE A 393 -25.02 -7.94 0.57
C PHE A 393 -24.77 -8.05 -0.94
N CYS A 394 -25.75 -8.59 -1.67
CA CYS A 394 -25.64 -8.88 -3.09
C CYS A 394 -26.48 -7.86 -3.89
N VAL A 395 -25.81 -6.90 -4.57
CA VAL A 395 -26.45 -5.84 -5.37
C VAL A 395 -26.51 -6.24 -6.85
N GLY A 396 -27.73 -6.37 -7.41
CA GLY A 396 -27.98 -6.57 -8.84
C GLY A 396 -29.15 -7.50 -9.19
N ASP A 397 -29.46 -7.58 -10.49
CA ASP A 397 -30.46 -8.48 -11.10
C ASP A 397 -29.94 -9.92 -11.25
N GLY A 398 -29.41 -10.48 -10.16
CA GLY A 398 -29.02 -11.89 -10.12
C GLY A 398 -30.25 -12.81 -10.01
N LEU A 399 -30.18 -13.99 -10.64
CA LEU A 399 -31.13 -15.09 -10.44
C LEU A 399 -31.32 -15.34 -8.93
N ALA A 400 -32.57 -15.55 -8.50
CA ALA A 400 -32.93 -15.77 -7.09
C ALA A 400 -32.07 -16.86 -6.40
N SER A 401 -31.65 -17.88 -7.15
CA SER A 401 -30.77 -18.96 -6.67
C SER A 401 -29.36 -18.53 -6.24
N VAL A 402 -28.91 -17.33 -6.63
CA VAL A 402 -27.63 -16.74 -6.21
C VAL A 402 -27.81 -15.87 -4.97
N LYS A 403 -29.00 -15.26 -4.82
CA LYS A 403 -29.35 -14.44 -3.65
C LYS A 403 -29.64 -15.28 -2.39
N GLU A 404 -29.94 -16.57 -2.52
CA GLU A 404 -30.12 -17.50 -1.39
C GLU A 404 -28.81 -18.12 -0.88
N LYS A 405 -27.69 -17.86 -1.56
CA LYS A 405 -26.34 -18.33 -1.18
C LYS A 405 -25.42 -17.22 -0.67
N CYS A 406 -25.87 -15.97 -0.83
CA CYS A 406 -25.53 -14.87 0.07
C CYS A 406 -26.60 -14.94 1.20
#